data_AF-I0WHJ5-F1
#
_entry.id   AF-I0WHJ5-F1
#
_cell.length_a   1.000
_cell.length_b   1.000
_cell.length_c   1.000
_cell.angle_alpha   90.00
_cell.angle_beta   90.00
_cell.angle_gamma   90.00
#
_symmetry.space_group_name_H-M   'P 1'
#
loop_
_entity.id
_entity.type
_entity.pdbx_description
1 polymer ?
#
loop_
_entity_poly.entity_id
_entity_poly.type
_entity_poly.pdbx_seq_one_letter_code
_entity_poly.pdbx_strand_id
1 'polypeptide(L)'
;MSFGVMADDSDAAQPRILLDQVDAEIDVIAARIETVDALAERARRAYRLTDRLRAELYEVHRLVDAIVFRFREVMTRDASALD
;
A
#
# COMPACT_ATOMS: atom_id res chain seq x y z
N MET A 1 33.24 51.94 -24.30
CA MET A 1 32.05 51.82 -23.44
C MET A 1 31.42 50.48 -23.73
N SER A 2 31.56 49.52 -22.82
CA SER A 2 31.01 48.16 -22.95
C SER A 2 29.75 48.06 -22.09
N PHE A 3 28.59 48.24 -22.72
CA PHE A 3 27.27 48.06 -22.08
C PHE A 3 26.46 46.93 -22.73
N GLY A 4 27.05 46.17 -23.66
CA GLY A 4 26.36 45.10 -24.40
C GLY A 4 26.49 43.70 -23.81
N VAL A 5 27.39 43.46 -22.85
CA VAL A 5 27.66 42.11 -22.30
C VAL A 5 26.82 41.81 -21.05
N MET A 6 26.40 42.83 -20.28
CA MET A 6 25.69 42.60 -19.01
C MET A 6 24.18 42.30 -19.16
N ALA A 7 23.57 42.70 -20.28
CA ALA A 7 22.14 42.44 -20.51
C ALA A 7 21.87 40.99 -20.97
N ASP A 8 22.79 40.42 -21.74
CA ASP A 8 22.66 39.08 -22.35
C ASP A 8 22.92 37.95 -21.31
N ASP A 9 23.87 38.17 -20.39
CA ASP A 9 24.14 37.23 -19.28
C ASP A 9 23.00 37.19 -18.25
N SER A 10 22.29 38.30 -18.04
CA SER A 10 21.16 38.38 -17.11
C SER A 10 19.91 37.66 -17.66
N ASP A 11 19.66 37.77 -18.96
CA ASP A 11 18.49 37.14 -19.61
C ASP A 11 18.69 35.63 -19.78
N ALA A 12 19.94 35.16 -19.91
CA ALA A 12 20.28 33.73 -19.90
C ALA A 12 20.39 33.13 -18.49
N ALA A 13 20.62 33.93 -17.44
CA ALA A 13 20.70 33.46 -16.06
C ALA A 13 19.33 33.05 -15.50
N GLN A 14 18.27 33.75 -15.88
CA GLN A 14 16.93 33.52 -15.34
C GLN A 14 16.31 32.18 -15.78
N PRO A 15 16.43 31.75 -17.05
CA PRO A 15 16.05 30.40 -17.48
C PRO A 15 16.88 29.31 -16.81
N ARG A 16 18.18 29.52 -16.56
CA ARG A 16 19.03 28.54 -15.88
C ARG A 16 18.59 28.29 -14.44
N ILE A 17 18.31 29.36 -13.69
CA ILE A 17 17.78 29.26 -12.33
C ILE A 17 16.44 28.51 -12.31
N LEU A 18 15.57 28.78 -13.29
CA LEU A 18 14.29 28.09 -13.41
C LEU A 18 14.48 26.59 -13.71
N LEU A 19 15.42 26.24 -14.60
CA LEU A 19 15.75 24.84 -14.90
C LEU A 19 16.31 24.12 -13.68
N ASP A 20 17.23 24.74 -12.93
CA ASP A 20 17.77 24.17 -11.69
C ASP A 20 16.67 23.94 -10.65
N GLN A 21 15.68 24.85 -10.56
CA GLN A 21 14.52 24.69 -9.70
C GLN A 21 13.62 23.54 -10.15
N VAL A 22 13.36 23.42 -11.45
CA VAL A 22 12.58 22.32 -12.01
C VAL A 22 13.26 20.98 -11.78
N ASP A 23 14.58 20.89 -11.98
CA ASP A 23 15.35 19.67 -11.73
C ASP A 23 15.27 19.27 -10.25
N ALA A 24 15.41 20.22 -9.33
CA ALA A 24 15.25 19.96 -7.90
C ALA A 24 13.82 19.49 -7.54
N GLU A 25 12.79 20.05 -8.17
CA GLU A 25 11.40 19.60 -7.98
C GLU A 25 11.18 18.19 -8.54
N ILE A 26 11.78 17.87 -9.69
CA ILE A 26 11.75 16.52 -10.28
C ILE A 26 12.35 15.50 -9.31
N ASP A 27 13.51 15.79 -8.73
CA ASP A 27 14.16 14.90 -7.76
C ASP A 27 13.29 14.66 -6.52
N VAL A 28 12.65 15.71 -6.00
CA VAL A 28 11.73 15.60 -4.87
C VAL A 28 10.51 14.74 -5.23
N ILE A 29 9.94 14.92 -6.43
CA ILE A 29 8.80 14.12 -6.90
C ILE A 29 9.23 12.66 -7.09
N ALA A 30 10.41 12.39 -7.66
CA ALA A 30 10.95 11.05 -7.84
C ALA A 30 11.08 10.30 -6.50
N ALA A 31 11.69 10.94 -5.49
CA ALA A 31 11.80 10.35 -4.16
C ALA A 31 10.44 10.05 -3.50
N ARG A 32 9.44 10.91 -3.76
CA ARG A 32 8.06 10.68 -3.28
C ARG A 32 7.40 9.50 -3.99
N ILE A 33 7.62 9.33 -5.30
CA ILE A 33 7.12 8.18 -6.06
C ILE A 33 7.69 6.88 -5.50
N GLU A 34 9.00 6.82 -5.27
CA GLU A 34 9.65 5.64 -4.66
C GLU A 34 9.05 5.28 -3.30
N THR A 35 8.76 6.29 -2.48
CA THR A 35 8.12 6.10 -1.17
C THR A 35 6.69 5.54 -1.32
N VAL A 36 5.93 6.05 -2.28
CA VAL A 36 4.56 5.58 -2.58
C VAL A 36 4.59 4.15 -3.10
N ASP A 37 5.54 3.79 -3.96
CA ASP A 37 5.69 2.43 -4.47
C ASP A 37 6.04 1.43 -3.36
N ALA A 38 6.93 1.80 -2.43
CA ALA A 38 7.24 0.99 -1.26
C ALA A 38 6.00 0.77 -0.37
N LEU A 39 5.19 1.81 -0.18
CA LEU A 39 3.92 1.72 0.56
C LEU A 39 2.91 0.83 -0.17
N ALA A 40 2.80 0.95 -1.49
CA ALA A 40 1.91 0.13 -2.30
C ALA A 40 2.29 -1.36 -2.23
N GLU A 41 3.58 -1.69 -2.27
CA GLU A 41 4.02 -3.08 -2.14
C GLU A 41 3.79 -3.64 -0.72
N ARG A 42 3.90 -2.80 0.32
CA ARG A 42 3.51 -3.18 1.69
C ARG A 42 2.02 -3.45 1.78
N ALA A 43 1.18 -2.61 1.18
CA ALA A 43 -0.26 -2.80 1.13
C ALA A 43 -0.63 -4.10 0.39
N ARG A 44 -0.02 -4.36 -0.77
CA ARG A 44 -0.20 -5.63 -1.52
C ARG A 44 0.14 -6.86 -0.67
N ARG A 45 1.25 -6.82 0.08
CA ARG A 45 1.60 -7.91 1.01
C ARG A 45 0.55 -8.10 2.10
N ALA A 46 0.02 -7.01 2.67
CA ALA A 46 -1.03 -7.08 3.68
C ALA A 46 -2.33 -7.67 3.10
N TYR A 47 -2.75 -7.28 1.90
CA TYR A 47 -3.92 -7.87 1.24
C TYR A 47 -3.76 -9.37 1.01
N ARG A 48 -2.60 -9.82 0.51
CA ARG A 48 -2.30 -11.25 0.34
C ARG A 48 -2.41 -12.04 1.65
N LEU A 49 -1.96 -11.45 2.76
CA LEU A 49 -2.10 -12.07 4.08
C LEU A 49 -3.56 -12.16 4.50
N THR A 50 -4.34 -11.09 4.33
CA THR A 50 -5.76 -11.08 4.65
C THR A 50 -6.54 -12.12 3.84
N ASP A 51 -6.26 -12.27 2.55
CA ASP A 51 -6.91 -13.27 1.71
C ASP A 51 -6.57 -14.70 2.16
N ARG A 52 -5.30 -14.94 2.54
CA ARG A 52 -4.89 -16.22 3.13
C ARG A 52 -5.63 -16.51 4.43
N LEU A 53 -5.70 -15.54 5.34
CA LEU A 53 -6.41 -15.70 6.62
C LEU A 53 -7.91 -15.96 6.41
N ARG A 54 -8.53 -15.31 5.41
CA ARG A 54 -9.92 -15.60 5.04
C ARG A 54 -10.10 -17.03 4.56
N ALA A 55 -9.20 -17.54 3.74
CA ALA A 55 -9.24 -18.93 3.28
C ALA A 55 -9.06 -19.91 4.44
N GLU A 56 -8.10 -19.66 5.34
CA GLU A 56 -7.89 -20.48 6.54
C GLU A 56 -9.13 -20.46 7.46
N LEU A 57 -9.75 -19.29 7.67
CA LEU A 57 -10.98 -19.17 8.45
C LEU A 57 -12.14 -19.95 7.82
N TYR A 58 -12.28 -19.90 6.49
CA TYR A 58 -13.29 -20.68 5.77
C TYR A 58 -13.08 -22.19 5.97
N GLU A 59 -11.86 -22.67 5.87
CA GLU A 59 -11.54 -24.10 6.10
C GLU A 59 -11.84 -24.51 7.54
N VAL A 60 -11.49 -23.68 8.53
CA VAL A 60 -11.83 -23.94 9.94
C VAL A 60 -13.35 -24.03 10.11
N HIS A 61 -14.12 -23.09 9.57
CA HIS A 61 -15.58 -23.14 9.62
C HIS A 61 -16.13 -24.42 8.99
N ARG A 62 -15.66 -24.77 7.80
CA ARG A 62 -16.04 -26.00 7.11
C ARG A 62 -15.76 -27.25 7.96
N LEU A 63 -14.61 -27.31 8.62
CA LEU A 63 -14.24 -28.44 9.49
C LEU A 63 -15.14 -28.49 10.73
N VAL A 64 -15.40 -27.35 11.36
CA VAL A 64 -16.33 -27.25 12.49
C VAL A 64 -17.71 -27.74 12.08
N ASP A 65 -18.24 -27.28 10.95
CA ASP A 65 -19.53 -27.70 10.42
C ASP A 65 -19.57 -29.20 10.16
N ALA A 66 -18.49 -29.78 9.60
CA ALA A 66 -18.38 -31.21 9.38
C ALA A 66 -18.38 -32.01 10.70
N ILE A 67 -17.69 -31.51 11.74
CA ILE A 67 -17.70 -32.12 13.08
C ILE A 67 -19.09 -32.05 13.69
N VAL A 68 -19.73 -30.87 13.69
CA VAL A 68 -21.08 -30.67 14.20
C VAL A 68 -22.07 -31.58 13.48
N PHE A 69 -21.96 -31.69 12.16
CA PHE A 69 -22.78 -32.60 11.37
C PHE A 69 -22.57 -34.07 11.76
N ARG A 70 -21.30 -34.50 11.89
CA ARG A 70 -20.94 -35.89 12.19
C ARG A 70 -21.34 -36.33 13.60
N PHE A 71 -21.26 -35.43 14.57
CA PHE A 71 -21.50 -35.69 15.98
C PHE A 71 -22.74 -34.96 16.51
N ARG A 72 -23.70 -34.67 15.62
CA ARG A 72 -24.89 -33.88 15.93
C ARG A 72 -25.62 -34.33 17.19
N GLU A 73 -25.85 -35.64 17.33
CA GLU A 73 -26.59 -36.22 18.45
C GLU A 73 -25.89 -36.04 19.80
N VAL A 74 -24.55 -36.03 19.81
CA VAL A 74 -23.75 -35.81 21.03
C VAL A 74 -23.82 -34.33 21.41
N MET A 75 -23.65 -33.43 20.45
CA MET A 75 -23.70 -31.98 20.67
C MET A 75 -25.09 -31.47 21.08
N THR A 76 -26.17 -32.09 20.63
CA THR A 76 -27.54 -31.70 21.03
C THR A 76 -27.93 -32.20 22.42
N ARG A 77 -27.25 -33.25 22.94
CA ARG A 77 -27.59 -33.86 24.23
C ARG A 77 -27.16 -32.99 25.41
N ASP A 78 -26.02 -32.33 25.29
CA ASP A 78 -25.50 -31.39 26.30
C ASP A 78 -26.29 -30.06 26.31
N ALA A 79 -26.84 -29.64 25.17
CA ALA A 79 -27.69 -28.44 25.10
C ALA A 79 -29.04 -28.63 25.81
N SER A 80 -29.61 -29.84 25.82
CA SER A 80 -30.84 -30.17 26.54
C SER A 80 -30.64 -30.48 28.03
N ALA A 81 -29.40 -30.59 28.51
CA ALA A 81 -29.09 -30.83 29.92
C ALA A 81 -28.85 -29.53 30.72
N LEU A 82 -28.87 -28.38 30.04
CA LEU A 82 -28.67 -27.04 30.60
C LEU A 82 -29.97 -26.20 30.69
N ASP A 83 -31.10 -26.76 30.23
CA ASP A 83 -32.48 -26.29 30.48
C ASP A 83 -33.14 -27.18 31.55
#